data_AF-A0A1J9PRL5-F1
#
_entry.id   AF-A0A1J9PRL5-F1
#
_cell.length_a   1.000
_cell.length_b   1.000
_cell.length_c   1.000
_cell.angle_alpha   90.00
_cell.angle_beta   90.00
_cell.angle_gamma   90.00
#
_symmetry.space_group_name_H-M   'P 1'
#
loop_
_entity.id
_entity.type
_entity.pdbx_description
1 polymer ?
#
loop_
_entity_poly.entity_id
_entity_poly.type
_entity_poly.pdbx_seq_one_letter_code
_entity_poly.pdbx_strand_id
1 'polypeptide(L)'
;MSISENYVTESQVKATGYVMIALTSVFFVGRFGLRFWKSVGFQLEDLFVVLSWLSFLAMTILYLIVLPRLYRLTAFLADGKIYDEFMDDALFIKKIFFTTTLLLWVSLWSVKFSLLVLYRRLLSRLKTEIRLWWAVLIFTVLNLIGCIISNLTSCSSLSAWFSLTGCTSDSEVKAQLASLYYSFAVDVITDIMIMALPVKLLWSLQLPLVQKASLGGLFSIGFVCIAMATTRVIQIGSKANNNSTPSSSWLAFWGILETGIAVIIGCLPAVAIIYRKERATRRTYGRGYSSMEGQQNKNSIPLSNASSGANKPLVKSDGYDSAPAPTISKTKGISVLQSVHLREEFVPSRPPRY
;
A
#
# COMPACT_ATOMS: atom_id res chain seq x y z
N MET A 1 -10.89 34.06 28.35
CA MET A 1 -11.07 34.29 26.89
C MET A 1 -11.25 32.93 26.26
N SER A 2 -12.43 32.69 25.67
CA SER A 2 -13.04 31.43 25.19
C SER A 2 -12.15 30.17 25.07
N ILE A 3 -12.23 29.28 26.08
CA ILE A 3 -11.74 27.89 26.05
C ILE A 3 -12.75 26.96 25.32
N SER A 4 -13.82 27.52 24.75
CA SER A 4 -15.02 26.80 24.31
C SER A 4 -15.24 26.75 22.80
N GLU A 5 -14.20 26.53 21.99
CA GLU A 5 -14.40 26.12 20.59
C GLU A 5 -13.95 24.67 20.40
N ASN A 6 -14.77 23.76 20.92
CA ASN A 6 -14.84 22.42 20.35
C ASN A 6 -15.45 22.55 18.95
N TYR A 7 -14.61 22.78 17.94
CA TYR A 7 -15.05 22.88 16.53
C TYR A 7 -15.68 21.58 16.01
N VAL A 8 -15.56 20.46 16.74
CA VAL A 8 -16.11 19.16 16.36
C VAL A 8 -16.94 18.60 17.51
N THR A 9 -18.15 18.16 17.19
CA THR A 9 -19.07 17.52 18.14
C THR A 9 -18.72 16.05 18.36
N GLU A 10 -19.09 15.50 19.52
CA GLU A 10 -18.83 14.09 19.86
C GLU A 10 -19.43 13.14 18.81
N SER A 11 -20.64 13.45 18.35
CA SER A 11 -21.33 12.71 17.29
C SER A 11 -20.57 12.72 15.96
N GLN A 12 -19.94 13.85 15.59
CA GLN A 12 -19.17 13.94 14.35
C GLN A 12 -17.91 13.08 14.41
N VAL A 13 -17.18 13.08 15.52
CA VAL A 13 -15.97 12.24 15.65
C VAL A 13 -16.35 10.76 15.65
N LYS A 14 -17.43 10.38 16.38
CA LYS A 14 -17.94 9.00 16.38
C LYS A 14 -18.36 8.55 14.98
N ALA A 15 -19.17 9.34 14.29
CA ALA A 15 -19.62 9.05 12.93
C ALA A 15 -18.43 8.88 11.97
N THR A 16 -17.44 9.77 12.05
CA THR A 16 -16.23 9.71 11.22
C THR A 16 -15.43 8.45 11.50
N GLY A 17 -15.27 8.06 12.78
CA GLY A 17 -14.64 6.80 13.18
C GLY A 17 -15.32 5.59 12.55
N TYR A 18 -16.64 5.46 12.71
CA TYR A 18 -17.38 4.32 12.14
C TYR A 18 -17.33 4.27 10.62
N VAL A 19 -17.49 5.42 9.95
CA VAL A 19 -17.43 5.50 8.48
C VAL A 19 -16.04 5.12 7.97
N MET A 20 -14.97 5.62 8.60
CA MET A 20 -13.60 5.30 8.19
C MET A 20 -13.24 3.84 8.46
N ILE A 21 -13.70 3.26 9.56
CA ILE A 21 -13.55 1.81 9.83
C ILE A 21 -14.23 1.00 8.73
N ALA A 22 -15.49 1.32 8.39
CA ALA A 22 -16.21 0.60 7.34
C ALA A 22 -15.51 0.74 5.98
N LEU A 23 -15.14 1.96 5.61
CA LEU A 23 -14.50 2.26 4.33
C LEU A 23 -13.15 1.54 4.19
N THR A 24 -12.25 1.69 5.16
CA THR A 24 -10.93 1.04 5.14
C THR A 24 -11.04 -0.48 5.13
N SER A 25 -12.00 -1.05 5.86
CA SER A 25 -12.25 -2.49 5.88
C SER A 25 -12.73 -3.01 4.52
N VAL A 26 -13.59 -2.27 3.82
CA VAL A 26 -14.02 -2.64 2.45
C VAL A 26 -12.84 -2.68 1.49
N PHE A 27 -11.96 -1.67 1.51
CA PHE A 27 -10.75 -1.66 0.67
C PHE A 27 -9.78 -2.79 1.02
N PHE A 28 -9.60 -3.05 2.32
CA PHE A 28 -8.75 -4.13 2.81
C PHE A 28 -9.28 -5.50 2.37
N VAL A 29 -10.54 -5.80 2.65
CA VAL A 29 -11.20 -7.05 2.24
C VAL A 29 -11.20 -7.17 0.71
N GLY A 30 -11.46 -6.09 -0.02
CA GLY A 30 -11.39 -6.08 -1.48
C GLY A 30 -10.01 -6.46 -2.01
N ARG A 31 -8.93 -5.93 -1.41
CA ARG A 31 -7.54 -6.28 -1.77
C ARG A 31 -7.26 -7.77 -1.52
N PHE A 32 -7.61 -8.28 -0.33
CA PHE A 32 -7.35 -9.68 0.03
C PHE A 32 -8.23 -10.65 -0.76
N GLY A 33 -9.50 -10.32 -1.00
CA GLY A 33 -10.42 -11.09 -1.83
C GLY A 33 -9.93 -11.23 -3.27
N LEU A 34 -9.45 -10.13 -3.87
CA LEU A 34 -8.86 -10.16 -5.22
C LEU A 34 -7.58 -11.03 -5.27
N ARG A 35 -6.75 -11.01 -4.24
CA ARG A 35 -5.54 -11.86 -4.17
C ARG A 35 -5.89 -13.33 -4.00
N PHE A 36 -6.84 -13.64 -3.12
CA PHE A 36 -7.29 -15.00 -2.86
C PHE A 36 -7.89 -15.61 -4.14
N TRP A 37 -8.76 -14.87 -4.83
CA TRP A 37 -9.35 -15.34 -6.08
C TRP A 37 -8.31 -15.57 -7.19
N LYS A 38 -7.23 -14.78 -7.22
CA LYS A 38 -6.15 -14.95 -8.20
C LYS A 38 -5.02 -15.89 -7.72
N SER A 39 -5.17 -16.53 -6.56
CA SER A 39 -4.17 -17.42 -5.95
C SER A 39 -2.75 -16.83 -5.96
N VAL A 40 -2.63 -15.53 -5.73
CA VAL A 40 -1.33 -14.85 -5.66
C VAL A 40 -0.77 -15.09 -4.26
N GLY A 41 0.42 -15.70 -4.17
CA GLY A 41 1.08 -15.97 -2.89
C GLY A 41 1.28 -14.71 -2.02
N PHE A 42 1.36 -14.93 -0.71
CA PHE A 42 1.53 -13.87 0.28
C PHE A 42 2.84 -13.10 0.05
N GLN A 43 2.76 -11.76 -0.03
CA GLN A 43 3.92 -10.92 -0.29
C GLN A 43 4.21 -10.04 0.93
N LEU A 44 5.48 -9.65 1.12
CA LEU A 44 5.89 -8.79 2.25
C LEU A 44 5.14 -7.45 2.28
N GLU A 45 4.77 -6.92 1.12
CA GLU A 45 3.92 -5.72 1.02
C GLU A 45 2.54 -5.89 1.68
N ASP A 46 1.97 -7.10 1.71
CA ASP A 46 0.68 -7.34 2.35
C ASP A 46 0.80 -7.34 3.88
N LEU A 47 1.91 -7.82 4.43
CA LEU A 47 2.17 -7.80 5.87
C LEU A 47 2.16 -6.36 6.40
N PHE A 48 2.82 -5.44 5.70
CA PHE A 48 2.82 -4.03 6.07
C PHE A 48 1.44 -3.38 5.96
N VAL A 49 0.62 -3.76 4.96
CA VAL A 49 -0.76 -3.26 4.85
C VAL A 49 -1.64 -3.80 5.97
N VAL A 50 -1.48 -5.07 6.35
CA VAL A 50 -2.18 -5.68 7.50
C VAL A 50 -1.79 -4.96 8.78
N LEU A 51 -0.50 -4.72 9.00
CA LEU A 51 0.00 -3.99 10.15
C LEU A 51 -0.59 -2.58 10.22
N SER A 52 -0.65 -1.87 9.09
CA SER A 52 -1.26 -0.54 8.99
C SER A 52 -2.75 -0.58 9.31
N TRP A 53 -3.51 -1.51 8.74
CA TRP A 53 -4.95 -1.62 8.99
C TRP A 53 -5.26 -2.00 10.45
N LEU A 54 -4.52 -2.95 11.03
CA LEU A 54 -4.66 -3.31 12.44
C LEU A 54 -4.32 -2.15 13.37
N SER A 55 -3.25 -1.40 13.07
CA SER A 55 -2.86 -0.22 13.85
C SER A 55 -3.90 0.89 13.75
N PHE A 56 -4.46 1.11 12.56
CA PHE A 56 -5.56 2.06 12.33
C PHE A 56 -6.83 1.67 13.10
N LEU A 57 -7.22 0.38 13.07
CA LEU A 57 -8.37 -0.11 13.84
C LEU A 57 -8.15 0.09 15.34
N ALA A 58 -7.01 -0.34 15.87
CA ALA A 58 -6.69 -0.17 17.28
C ALA A 58 -6.73 1.31 17.68
N MET A 59 -6.14 2.19 16.87
CA MET A 59 -6.14 3.63 17.10
C MET A 59 -7.56 4.21 17.14
N THR A 60 -8.38 3.87 16.15
CA THR A 60 -9.75 4.40 16.06
C THR A 60 -10.62 3.90 17.22
N ILE A 61 -10.48 2.63 17.61
CA ILE A 61 -11.18 2.06 18.78
C ILE A 61 -10.77 2.79 20.06
N LEU A 62 -9.47 3.01 20.28
CA LEU A 62 -8.97 3.74 21.45
C LEU A 62 -9.52 5.18 21.51
N TYR A 63 -9.62 5.87 20.36
CA TYR A 63 -10.26 7.19 20.32
C TYR A 63 -11.75 7.14 20.63
N LEU A 64 -12.48 6.14 20.16
CA LEU A 64 -13.90 5.98 20.49
C LEU A 64 -14.12 5.71 21.99
N ILE A 65 -13.22 4.97 22.64
CA ILE A 65 -13.26 4.70 24.08
C ILE A 65 -12.93 5.95 24.90
N VAL A 66 -11.94 6.75 24.47
CA VAL A 66 -11.50 7.95 25.22
C VAL A 66 -12.44 9.13 25.04
N LEU A 67 -13.17 9.18 23.92
CA LEU A 67 -14.05 10.28 23.54
C LEU A 67 -15.00 10.78 24.64
N PRO A 68 -15.81 9.93 25.30
CA PRO A 68 -16.75 10.40 26.33
C PRO A 68 -16.03 11.04 27.53
N ARG A 69 -14.88 10.50 27.93
CA ARG A 69 -14.07 11.06 29.02
C ARG A 69 -13.46 12.41 28.63
N LEU A 70 -13.05 12.54 27.37
CA LEU A 70 -12.50 13.77 26.83
C LEU A 70 -13.55 14.90 26.74
N TYR A 71 -14.79 14.61 26.31
CA TYR A 71 -15.87 15.61 26.34
C TYR A 71 -16.29 15.97 27.78
N ARG A 72 -16.29 15.01 28.71
CA ARG A 72 -16.49 15.26 30.14
C ARG A 72 -15.42 16.21 30.71
N LEU A 73 -14.15 15.98 30.37
CA LEU A 73 -13.02 16.82 30.80
C LEU A 73 -13.10 18.24 30.20
N THR A 74 -13.43 18.36 28.92
CA THR A 74 -13.54 19.69 28.28
C THR A 74 -14.74 20.49 28.78
N ALA A 75 -15.87 19.83 29.09
CA ALA A 75 -17.01 20.46 29.75
C ALA A 75 -16.65 20.93 31.17
N PHE A 76 -15.88 20.13 31.92
CA PHE A 76 -15.35 20.54 33.23
C PHE A 76 -14.48 21.79 33.14
N LEU A 77 -13.54 21.86 32.19
CA LEU A 77 -12.67 23.02 32.01
C LEU A 77 -13.44 24.29 31.62
N ALA A 78 -14.66 24.14 31.09
CA ALA A 78 -15.55 25.26 30.75
C ALA A 78 -16.41 25.71 31.94
N ASP A 79 -16.96 24.78 32.73
CA ASP A 79 -17.93 25.06 33.81
C ASP A 79 -17.33 25.11 35.24
N GLY A 80 -16.09 24.63 35.43
CA GLY A 80 -15.34 24.74 36.70
C GLY A 80 -15.80 23.85 37.86
N LYS A 81 -16.73 22.89 37.65
CA LYS A 81 -17.27 22.02 38.71
C LYS A 81 -16.41 20.79 38.98
N ILE A 82 -15.66 20.79 40.08
CA ILE A 82 -14.73 19.71 40.48
C ILE A 82 -15.49 18.38 40.58
N TYR A 83 -14.97 17.33 39.91
CA TYR A 83 -15.43 15.95 40.07
C TYR A 83 -14.30 15.08 40.61
N ASP A 84 -14.63 14.14 41.50
CA ASP A 84 -13.65 13.35 42.26
C ASP A 84 -12.73 12.47 41.37
N GLU A 85 -13.19 12.10 40.17
CA GLU A 85 -12.46 11.27 39.21
C GLU A 85 -11.58 12.06 38.22
N PHE A 86 -11.43 13.39 38.37
CA PHE A 86 -10.74 14.24 37.39
C PHE A 86 -9.31 13.82 37.10
N MET A 87 -8.61 13.45 38.17
CA MET A 87 -7.20 13.07 38.13
C MET A 87 -7.00 11.78 37.32
N ASP A 88 -7.91 10.82 37.48
CA ASP A 88 -7.86 9.52 36.81
C ASP A 88 -8.24 9.63 35.33
N ASP A 89 -9.25 10.44 35.01
CA ASP A 89 -9.64 10.71 33.62
C ASP A 89 -8.51 11.42 32.84
N ALA A 90 -7.87 12.42 33.45
CA ALA A 90 -6.77 13.14 32.83
C ALA A 90 -5.57 12.20 32.55
N LEU A 91 -5.21 11.35 33.51
CA LEU A 91 -4.15 10.34 33.32
C LEU A 91 -4.51 9.32 32.25
N PHE A 92 -5.76 8.85 32.23
CA PHE A 92 -6.24 7.90 31.24
C PHE A 92 -6.20 8.51 29.83
N ILE A 93 -6.66 9.75 29.67
CA ILE A 93 -6.60 10.47 28.39
C ILE A 93 -5.14 10.61 27.95
N LYS A 94 -4.24 11.08 28.82
CA LYS A 94 -2.81 11.23 28.49
C LYS A 94 -2.18 9.92 28.00
N LYS A 95 -2.47 8.80 28.68
CA LYS A 95 -2.03 7.44 28.29
C LYS A 95 -2.52 7.06 26.89
N ILE A 96 -3.82 7.24 26.63
CA ILE A 96 -4.42 6.89 25.34
C ILE A 96 -3.88 7.77 24.21
N PHE A 97 -3.68 9.07 24.44
CA PHE A 97 -3.10 9.98 23.43
C PHE A 97 -1.66 9.61 23.07
N PHE A 98 -0.86 9.19 24.04
CA PHE A 98 0.48 8.67 23.80
C PHE A 98 0.44 7.39 22.93
N THR A 99 -0.39 6.41 23.30
CA THR A 99 -0.54 5.16 22.54
C THR A 99 -1.08 5.38 21.13
N THR A 100 -2.11 6.21 20.97
CA THR A 100 -2.71 6.51 19.66
C THR A 100 -1.75 7.27 18.75
N THR A 101 -0.89 8.14 19.30
CA THR A 101 0.19 8.78 18.54
C THR A 101 1.19 7.77 17.99
N LEU A 102 1.61 6.78 18.80
CA LEU A 102 2.49 5.70 18.33
C LEU A 102 1.83 4.84 17.25
N LEU A 103 0.55 4.46 17.43
CA LEU A 103 -0.19 3.69 16.44
C LEU A 103 -0.36 4.44 15.12
N LEU A 104 -0.56 5.76 15.17
CA LEU A 104 -0.58 6.61 13.99
C LEU A 104 0.73 6.51 13.21
N TRP A 105 1.85 6.70 13.90
CA TRP A 105 3.17 6.58 13.27
C TRP A 105 3.35 5.19 12.66
N VAL A 106 3.13 4.13 13.43
CA VAL A 106 3.26 2.75 12.93
C VAL A 106 2.39 2.54 11.69
N SER A 107 1.17 3.07 11.65
CA SER A 107 0.31 2.96 10.48
C SER A 107 0.88 3.69 9.26
N LEU A 108 1.25 4.97 9.39
CA LEU A 108 1.79 5.78 8.29
C LEU A 108 3.09 5.17 7.73
N TRP A 109 4.03 4.83 8.61
CA TRP A 109 5.30 4.21 8.20
C TRP A 109 5.09 2.84 7.57
N SER A 110 4.13 2.04 8.05
CA SER A 110 3.80 0.76 7.42
C SER A 110 3.29 0.93 5.98
N VAL A 111 2.47 1.94 5.71
CA VAL A 111 2.06 2.26 4.33
C VAL A 111 3.27 2.60 3.46
N LYS A 112 4.20 3.43 3.97
CA LYS A 112 5.44 3.76 3.25
C LYS A 112 6.28 2.53 2.94
N PHE A 113 6.47 1.62 3.90
CA PHE A 113 7.18 0.36 3.67
C PHE A 113 6.49 -0.54 2.65
N SER A 114 5.16 -0.61 2.69
CA SER A 114 4.38 -1.33 1.68
C SER A 114 4.64 -0.78 0.27
N LEU A 115 4.58 0.54 0.09
CA LEU A 115 4.91 1.20 -1.19
C LEU A 115 6.36 0.96 -1.60
N LEU A 116 7.30 1.01 -0.66
CA LEU A 116 8.70 0.80 -0.94
C LEU A 116 8.97 -0.63 -1.43
N VAL A 117 8.38 -1.64 -0.78
CA VAL A 117 8.49 -3.04 -1.21
C VAL A 117 7.87 -3.24 -2.59
N LEU A 118 6.73 -2.60 -2.86
CA LEU A 118 6.10 -2.61 -4.18
C LEU A 118 7.02 -2.02 -5.26
N TYR A 119 7.67 -0.90 -4.96
CA TYR A 119 8.63 -0.28 -5.88
C TYR A 119 9.88 -1.13 -6.07
N ARG A 120 10.37 -1.82 -5.04
CA ARG A 120 11.48 -2.78 -5.18
C ARG A 120 11.17 -3.83 -6.25
N ARG A 121 9.94 -4.36 -6.23
CA ARG A 121 9.50 -5.36 -7.19
C ARG A 121 9.48 -4.79 -8.61
N LEU A 122 8.99 -3.56 -8.77
CA LEU A 122 8.94 -2.87 -10.06
C LEU A 122 10.35 -2.54 -10.59
N LEU A 123 11.25 -2.12 -9.72
CA LEU A 123 12.61 -1.69 -10.03
C LEU A 123 13.63 -2.84 -10.06
N SER A 124 13.23 -4.07 -9.72
CA SER A 124 14.11 -5.23 -9.58
C SER A 124 15.00 -5.52 -10.79
N ARG A 125 14.61 -5.05 -11.98
CA ARG A 125 15.37 -5.22 -13.23
C ARG A 125 16.43 -4.14 -13.49
N LEU A 126 16.53 -3.10 -12.65
CA LEU A 126 17.38 -1.93 -12.87
C LEU A 126 18.41 -1.77 -11.74
N LYS A 127 19.67 -2.09 -12.03
CA LYS A 127 20.78 -2.12 -11.05
C LYS A 127 21.13 -0.74 -10.45
N THR A 128 20.87 0.35 -11.15
CA THR A 128 21.14 1.71 -10.61
C THR A 128 20.00 2.16 -9.69
N GLU A 129 18.75 1.93 -10.08
CA GLU A 129 17.58 2.33 -9.30
C GLU A 129 17.43 1.51 -8.01
N ILE A 130 17.84 0.23 -8.02
CA ILE A 130 17.83 -0.59 -6.78
C ILE A 130 18.82 -0.06 -5.72
N ARG A 131 19.93 0.57 -6.12
CA ARG A 131 20.87 1.21 -5.18
C ARG A 131 20.24 2.44 -4.52
N LEU A 132 19.54 3.27 -5.31
CA LEU A 132 18.78 4.40 -4.78
C LEU A 132 17.66 3.94 -3.86
N TRP A 133 16.96 2.88 -4.24
CA TRP A 133 15.93 2.27 -3.41
C TRP A 133 16.46 1.83 -2.03
N TRP A 134 17.64 1.22 -1.96
CA TRP A 134 18.28 0.88 -0.67
C TRP A 134 18.60 2.11 0.17
N ALA A 135 19.08 3.19 -0.46
CA ALA A 135 19.33 4.45 0.24
C ALA A 135 18.04 5.04 0.82
N VAL A 136 16.94 5.06 0.05
CA VAL A 136 15.63 5.51 0.54
C VAL A 136 15.09 4.59 1.64
N LEU A 137 15.25 3.27 1.53
CA LEU A 137 14.85 2.32 2.57
C LEU A 137 15.56 2.61 3.89
N ILE A 138 16.89 2.70 3.86
CA ILE A 138 17.71 2.92 5.05
C ILE A 138 17.35 4.25 5.69
N PHE A 139 17.24 5.31 4.88
CA PHE A 139 16.79 6.63 5.35
C PHE A 139 15.41 6.57 6.02
N THR A 140 14.45 5.88 5.40
CA THR A 140 13.09 5.70 5.93
C THR A 140 13.10 4.94 7.27
N VAL A 141 13.88 3.86 7.40
CA VAL A 141 13.99 3.09 8.64
C VAL A 141 14.64 3.92 9.76
N LEU A 142 15.73 4.62 9.45
CA LEU A 142 16.42 5.48 10.42
C LEU A 142 15.49 6.59 10.93
N ASN A 143 14.69 7.17 10.05
CA ASN A 143 13.74 8.21 10.42
C ASN A 143 12.58 7.68 11.28
N LEU A 144 12.07 6.47 11.01
CA LEU A 144 11.09 5.83 11.90
C LEU A 144 11.67 5.67 13.32
N ILE A 145 12.88 5.14 13.42
CA ILE A 145 13.57 4.96 14.70
C ILE A 145 13.78 6.31 15.38
N GLY A 146 14.23 7.31 14.62
CA GLY A 146 14.39 8.69 15.08
C GLY A 146 13.09 9.27 15.64
N CYS A 147 11.98 9.16 14.91
CA CYS A 147 10.67 9.67 15.36
C CYS A 147 10.18 8.97 16.64
N ILE A 148 10.37 7.65 16.75
CA ILE A 148 10.02 6.90 17.96
C ILE A 148 10.88 7.37 19.15
N ILE A 149 12.20 7.44 18.96
CA ILE A 149 13.11 7.88 20.02
C ILE A 149 12.80 9.32 20.42
N SER A 150 12.65 10.24 19.46
CA SER A 150 12.30 11.64 19.72
C SER A 150 11.00 11.76 20.49
N ASN A 151 9.98 10.96 20.18
CA ASN A 151 8.72 10.95 20.94
C ASN A 151 8.94 10.46 22.38
N LEU A 152 9.75 9.42 22.58
CA LEU A 152 10.09 8.90 23.91
C LEU A 152 10.93 9.89 24.73
N THR A 153 11.88 10.58 24.10
CA THR A 153 12.79 11.54 24.74
C THR A 153 12.24 12.96 24.81
N SER A 154 11.04 13.20 24.27
CA SER A 154 10.38 14.51 24.32
C SER A 154 10.07 14.98 25.76
N CYS A 155 10.22 14.10 26.74
CA CYS A 155 10.10 14.42 28.16
C CYS A 155 11.26 13.80 28.92
N SER A 156 11.66 14.42 30.04
CA SER A 156 12.85 14.04 30.83
C SER A 156 12.86 12.57 31.31
N SER A 157 11.69 11.94 31.46
CA SER A 157 11.55 10.52 31.78
C SER A 157 10.29 9.92 31.17
N LEU A 158 10.33 8.63 30.80
CA LEU A 158 9.16 7.87 30.37
C LEU A 158 8.09 7.79 31.48
N SER A 159 8.50 7.82 32.75
CA SER A 159 7.57 7.88 33.88
C SER A 159 6.84 9.22 33.98
N ALA A 160 7.44 10.31 33.46
CA ALA A 160 6.82 11.64 33.48
C ALA A 160 5.64 11.75 32.50
N TRP A 161 5.63 10.95 31.43
CA TRP A 161 4.45 10.81 30.56
C TRP A 161 3.23 10.24 31.28
N PHE A 162 3.46 9.40 32.30
CA PHE A 162 2.40 8.76 33.10
C PHE A 162 2.13 9.47 34.42
N SER A 163 2.75 10.63 34.67
CA SER A 163 2.50 11.48 35.82
C SER A 163 1.71 12.73 35.43
N LEU A 164 0.90 13.25 36.35
CA LEU A 164 0.12 14.49 36.17
C LEU A 164 0.97 15.75 36.17
N THR A 165 2.08 15.74 36.89
CA THR A 165 3.04 16.86 36.99
C THR A 165 4.25 16.71 36.06
N GLY A 166 4.29 15.62 35.27
CA GLY A 166 5.38 15.37 34.33
C GLY A 166 5.12 15.98 32.96
N CYS A 167 6.17 16.50 32.32
CA CYS A 167 6.13 17.13 30.99
C CYS A 167 5.41 18.49 30.95
N THR A 168 5.41 19.24 32.06
CA THR A 168 4.74 20.55 32.18
C THR A 168 5.71 21.72 32.26
N SER A 169 7.02 21.47 32.26
CA SER A 169 8.02 22.55 32.23
C SER A 169 8.05 23.21 30.85
N ASP A 170 8.20 24.54 30.80
CA ASP A 170 8.24 25.31 29.54
C ASP A 170 9.33 24.79 28.58
N SER A 171 10.46 24.32 29.12
CA SER A 171 11.53 23.68 28.35
C SER A 171 11.13 22.33 27.74
N GLU A 172 10.29 21.55 28.44
CA GLU A 172 9.80 20.25 27.95
C GLU A 172 8.71 20.42 26.89
N VAL A 173 7.84 21.43 27.04
CA VAL A 173 6.84 21.79 26.02
C VAL A 173 7.52 22.26 24.73
N LYS A 174 8.57 23.07 24.84
CA LYS A 174 9.40 23.47 23.68
C LYS A 174 10.08 22.27 23.01
N ALA A 175 10.59 21.31 23.80
CA ALA A 175 11.19 20.09 23.28
C ALA A 175 10.18 19.18 22.55
N GLN A 176 8.95 19.07 23.06
CA GLN A 176 7.85 18.36 22.40
C GLN A 176 7.49 19.00 21.05
N LEU A 177 7.37 20.33 21.02
CA LEU A 177 7.05 21.05 19.80
C LEU A 177 8.18 20.93 18.76
N ALA A 178 9.43 21.03 19.18
CA ALA A 178 10.59 20.82 18.32
C ALA A 178 10.62 19.39 17.74
N SER A 179 10.33 18.39 18.58
CA SER A 179 10.26 16.98 18.15
C SER A 179 9.14 16.74 17.14
N LEU A 180 8.01 17.43 17.29
CA LEU A 180 6.89 17.37 16.36
C LEU A 180 7.26 17.99 15.00
N TYR A 181 7.84 19.19 14.98
CA TYR A 181 8.29 19.83 13.74
C TYR A 181 9.36 19.00 13.02
N TYR A 182 10.30 18.43 13.78
CA TYR A 182 11.31 17.52 13.24
C TYR A 182 10.66 16.30 12.59
N SER A 183 9.75 15.62 13.30
CA SER A 183 9.09 14.42 12.79
C SER A 183 8.26 14.73 11.55
N PHE A 184 7.59 15.89 11.50
CA PHE A 184 6.85 16.35 10.33
C PHE A 184 7.75 16.64 9.13
N ALA A 185 8.84 17.38 9.33
CA ALA A 185 9.77 17.71 8.25
C ALA A 185 10.35 16.43 7.63
N VAL A 186 10.75 15.48 8.48
CA VAL A 186 11.25 14.19 8.07
C VAL A 186 10.19 13.37 7.33
N ASP A 187 8.95 13.37 7.82
CA ASP A 187 7.83 12.68 7.19
C ASP A 187 7.59 13.19 5.76
N VAL A 188 7.53 14.51 5.57
CA VAL A 188 7.38 15.15 4.25
C VAL A 188 8.55 14.85 3.32
N ILE A 189 9.79 14.91 3.82
CA ILE A 189 10.99 14.58 3.03
C ILE A 189 10.91 13.13 2.55
N THR A 190 10.55 12.20 3.44
CA THR A 190 10.42 10.78 3.06
C THR A 190 9.33 10.56 2.01
N ASP A 191 8.19 11.26 2.10
CA ASP A 191 7.13 11.17 1.10
C ASP A 191 7.60 11.64 -0.28
N ILE A 192 8.29 12.79 -0.34
CA ILE A 192 8.86 13.33 -1.58
C ILE A 192 9.88 12.34 -2.17
N MET A 193 10.76 11.76 -1.35
CA MET A 193 11.74 10.77 -1.80
C MET A 193 11.08 9.52 -2.37
N ILE A 194 10.06 8.99 -1.70
CA ILE A 194 9.32 7.80 -2.13
C ILE A 194 8.58 8.07 -3.45
N MET A 195 8.00 9.27 -3.61
CA MET A 195 7.36 9.68 -4.86
C MET A 195 8.35 9.90 -6.01
N ALA A 196 9.55 10.40 -5.72
CA ALA A 196 10.58 10.68 -6.72
C ALA A 196 11.15 9.40 -7.35
N LEU A 197 11.17 8.28 -6.61
CA LEU A 197 11.67 6.97 -7.09
C LEU A 197 11.07 6.58 -8.45
N PRO A 198 9.74 6.48 -8.62
CA PRO A 198 9.16 6.10 -9.90
C PRO A 198 9.20 7.22 -10.97
N VAL A 199 9.35 8.50 -10.62
CA VAL A 199 9.53 9.60 -11.61
C VAL A 199 10.86 9.49 -12.33
N LYS A 200 11.93 9.29 -11.55
CA LYS A 200 13.28 9.23 -12.11
C LYS A 200 13.39 8.09 -13.12
N LEU A 201 12.76 6.96 -12.80
CA LEU A 201 12.58 5.84 -13.72
C LEU A 201 11.86 6.25 -15.01
N LEU A 202 10.70 6.91 -14.88
CA LEU A 202 9.84 7.27 -16.02
C LEU A 202 10.48 8.31 -16.95
N TRP A 203 11.41 9.13 -16.48
CA TRP A 203 12.14 10.04 -17.36
C TRP A 203 13.15 9.27 -18.23
N SER A 204 13.80 8.25 -17.66
CA SER A 204 14.77 7.44 -18.41
C SER A 204 14.14 6.49 -19.43
N LEU A 205 12.86 6.15 -19.27
CA LEU A 205 12.21 5.08 -20.01
C LEU A 205 10.93 5.61 -20.66
N GLN A 206 10.89 5.67 -22.00
CA GLN A 206 9.73 6.09 -22.80
C GLN A 206 8.54 5.13 -22.60
N LEU A 207 7.81 5.30 -21.50
CA LEU A 207 6.72 4.41 -21.12
C LEU A 207 5.36 4.93 -21.63
N PRO A 208 4.42 4.01 -21.96
CA PRO A 208 3.11 4.37 -22.48
C PRO A 208 2.27 5.15 -21.45
N LEU A 209 1.41 6.05 -21.94
CA LEU A 209 0.58 7.01 -21.16
C LEU A 209 -0.15 6.39 -19.95
N VAL A 210 -0.52 5.10 -20.02
CA VAL A 210 -1.21 4.39 -18.94
C VAL A 210 -0.33 4.20 -17.69
N GLN A 211 0.99 4.06 -17.85
CA GLN A 211 1.92 4.00 -16.71
C GLN A 211 2.15 5.39 -16.11
N LYS A 212 2.10 6.42 -16.94
CA LYS A 212 2.13 7.83 -16.52
C LYS A 212 0.92 8.17 -15.64
N ALA A 213 -0.25 7.60 -15.93
CA ALA A 213 -1.47 7.78 -15.12
C ALA A 213 -1.38 7.14 -13.72
N SER A 214 -0.75 5.96 -13.55
CA SER A 214 -0.50 5.41 -12.20
C SER A 214 0.37 6.32 -11.36
N LEU A 215 1.37 6.93 -12.01
CA LEU A 215 2.29 7.82 -11.34
C LEU A 215 1.55 9.07 -10.86
N GLY A 216 0.74 9.68 -11.73
CA GLY A 216 -0.11 10.81 -11.36
C GLY A 216 -1.02 10.51 -10.16
N GLY A 217 -1.59 9.30 -10.12
CA GLY A 217 -2.37 8.83 -8.97
C GLY A 217 -1.55 8.80 -7.68
N LEU A 218 -0.35 8.21 -7.70
CA LEU A 218 0.55 8.14 -6.54
C LEU A 218 1.02 9.52 -6.07
N PHE A 219 1.29 10.44 -6.99
CA PHE A 219 1.64 11.83 -6.66
C PHE A 219 0.49 12.56 -5.97
N SER A 220 -0.70 12.50 -6.56
CA SER A 220 -1.88 13.16 -5.99
C SER A 220 -2.17 12.63 -4.58
N ILE A 221 -2.02 11.33 -4.41
CA ILE A 221 -2.21 10.60 -3.15
C ILE A 221 -1.30 11.11 -2.03
N GLY A 222 0.02 11.19 -2.24
CA GLY A 222 0.86 11.63 -1.12
C GLY A 222 0.91 13.16 -1.00
N PHE A 223 0.52 13.93 -2.03
CA PHE A 223 0.24 15.35 -1.82
C PHE A 223 -0.92 15.56 -0.84
N VAL A 224 -1.96 14.72 -0.93
CA VAL A 224 -3.05 14.69 0.05
C VAL A 224 -2.51 14.32 1.44
N CYS A 225 -1.65 13.30 1.57
CA CYS A 225 -1.02 12.96 2.86
C CYS A 225 -0.25 14.15 3.46
N ILE A 226 0.59 14.81 2.66
CA ILE A 226 1.36 16.00 3.09
C ILE A 226 0.41 17.12 3.52
N ALA A 227 -0.68 17.38 2.80
CA ALA A 227 -1.65 18.41 3.16
C ALA A 227 -2.37 18.10 4.49
N MET A 228 -2.75 16.84 4.71
CA MET A 228 -3.36 16.38 5.96
C MET A 228 -2.40 16.57 7.15
N ALA A 229 -1.14 16.11 6.99
CA ALA A 229 -0.10 16.24 8.00
C ALA A 229 0.20 17.71 8.31
N THR A 230 0.29 18.56 7.28
CA THR A 230 0.54 20.00 7.43
C THR A 230 -0.58 20.68 8.21
N THR A 231 -1.84 20.35 7.90
CA THR A 231 -3.01 20.90 8.60
C THR A 231 -2.96 20.58 10.10
N ARG A 232 -2.54 19.36 10.45
CA ARG A 232 -2.36 18.93 11.83
C ARG A 232 -1.24 19.70 12.55
N VAL A 233 -0.08 19.86 11.91
CA VAL A 233 1.07 20.56 12.50
C VAL A 233 0.80 22.04 12.70
N ILE A 234 0.23 22.72 11.69
CA ILE A 234 -0.11 24.15 11.79
C ILE A 234 -1.04 24.40 12.96
N GLN A 235 -2.04 23.55 13.18
CA GLN A 235 -2.97 23.71 14.30
C GLN A 235 -2.30 23.48 15.65
N ILE A 236 -1.43 22.47 15.77
CA ILE A 236 -0.69 22.23 17.01
C ILE A 236 0.25 23.41 17.32
N GLY A 237 0.96 23.92 16.31
CA GLY A 237 1.88 25.05 16.46
C GLY A 237 1.18 26.39 16.71
N SER A 238 0.08 26.67 16.01
CA SER A 238 -0.70 27.91 16.19
C SER A 238 -1.34 27.99 17.57
N LYS A 239 -1.87 26.87 18.07
CA LYS A 239 -2.50 26.80 19.39
C LYS A 239 -1.45 26.88 20.51
N ALA A 240 -0.29 26.26 20.33
CA ALA A 240 0.85 26.40 21.26
C ALA A 240 1.33 27.85 21.42
N ASN A 241 1.42 28.63 20.33
CA ASN A 241 1.81 30.05 20.39
C ASN A 241 0.77 30.96 21.06
N ASN A 242 -0.51 30.58 21.04
CA ASN A 242 -1.61 31.39 21.58
C ASN A 242 -2.00 31.00 23.03
N ASN A 243 -1.13 30.28 23.76
CA ASN A 243 -1.41 29.72 25.10
C ASN A 243 -2.74 28.95 25.18
N SER A 244 -3.22 28.46 24.05
CA SER A 244 -4.52 27.81 23.92
C SER A 244 -4.24 26.33 23.70
N THR A 245 -4.74 25.46 24.57
CA THR A 245 -4.55 24.02 24.41
C THR A 245 -5.24 23.58 23.10
N PRO A 246 -4.55 22.87 22.18
CA PRO A 246 -5.20 22.37 20.98
C PRO A 246 -6.35 21.42 21.37
N SER A 247 -7.53 21.62 20.75
CA SER A 247 -8.70 20.76 21.04
C SER A 247 -8.35 19.31 20.73
N SER A 248 -8.34 18.48 21.77
CA SER A 248 -7.98 17.07 21.66
C SER A 248 -8.96 16.30 20.76
N SER A 249 -10.23 16.73 20.68
CA SER A 249 -11.23 16.19 19.75
C SER A 249 -10.89 16.47 18.29
N TRP A 250 -10.38 17.68 17.99
CA TRP A 250 -9.93 18.05 16.65
C TRP A 250 -8.75 17.18 16.20
N LEU A 251 -7.77 16.97 17.10
CA LEU A 251 -6.64 16.07 16.83
C LEU A 251 -7.09 14.64 16.54
N ALA A 252 -8.03 14.12 17.32
CA ALA A 252 -8.57 12.78 17.11
C ALA A 252 -9.27 12.66 15.75
N PHE A 253 -10.11 13.64 15.40
CA PHE A 253 -10.82 13.68 14.12
C PHE A 253 -9.86 13.65 12.92
N TRP A 254 -8.87 14.54 12.91
CA TRP A 254 -7.89 14.59 11.81
C TRP A 254 -6.97 13.38 11.79
N GLY A 255 -6.59 12.85 12.95
CA GLY A 255 -5.78 11.64 13.04
C GLY A 255 -6.47 10.40 12.44
N ILE A 256 -7.79 10.25 12.68
CA ILE A 256 -8.59 9.17 12.08
C ILE A 256 -8.65 9.33 10.56
N LEU A 257 -8.90 10.54 10.06
CA LEU A 257 -8.95 10.80 8.62
C LEU A 257 -7.60 10.55 7.94
N GLU A 258 -6.53 11.11 8.49
CA GLU A 258 -5.16 10.99 7.98
C GLU A 258 -4.74 9.52 7.84
N THR A 259 -4.89 8.74 8.91
CA THR A 259 -4.51 7.32 8.92
C THR A 259 -5.44 6.46 8.08
N GLY A 260 -6.76 6.73 8.09
CA GLY A 260 -7.72 6.00 7.26
C GLY A 260 -7.46 6.20 5.77
N ILE A 261 -7.21 7.44 5.35
CA ILE A 261 -6.85 7.78 3.96
C ILE A 261 -5.53 7.09 3.59
N ALA A 262 -4.52 7.13 4.45
CA ALA A 262 -3.24 6.45 4.21
C ALA A 262 -3.40 4.92 4.00
N VAL A 263 -4.25 4.25 4.79
CA VAL A 263 -4.54 2.80 4.63
C VAL A 263 -5.19 2.52 3.27
N ILE A 264 -6.19 3.32 2.88
CA ILE A 264 -6.88 3.19 1.58
C ILE A 264 -5.85 3.35 0.46
N ILE A 265 -5.03 4.39 0.54
CA ILE A 265 -3.92 4.67 -0.36
C ILE A 265 -2.98 3.47 -0.49
N GLY A 266 -2.57 2.86 0.62
CA GLY A 266 -1.71 1.67 0.61
C GLY A 266 -2.33 0.47 -0.10
N CYS A 267 -3.65 0.41 -0.16
CA CYS A 267 -4.39 -0.65 -0.85
C CYS A 267 -4.46 -0.42 -2.38
N LEU A 268 -4.52 0.83 -2.85
CA LEU A 268 -4.79 1.17 -4.25
C LEU A 268 -3.76 0.63 -5.27
N PRO A 269 -2.43 0.72 -5.05
CA PRO A 269 -1.45 0.31 -6.05
C PRO A 269 -1.51 -1.18 -6.40
N ALA A 270 -1.71 -2.06 -5.41
CA ALA A 270 -1.81 -3.49 -5.67
C ALA A 270 -3.10 -3.83 -6.42
N VAL A 271 -4.22 -3.21 -6.05
CA VAL A 271 -5.50 -3.37 -6.77
C VAL A 271 -5.35 -2.90 -8.22
N ALA A 272 -4.70 -1.76 -8.45
CA ALA A 272 -4.43 -1.24 -9.79
C ALA A 272 -3.57 -2.20 -10.62
N ILE A 273 -2.55 -2.83 -10.04
CA ILE A 273 -1.69 -3.81 -10.73
C ILE A 273 -2.50 -5.06 -11.12
N ILE A 274 -3.31 -5.60 -10.20
CA ILE A 274 -4.14 -6.78 -10.45
C ILE A 274 -5.16 -6.48 -11.56
N TYR A 275 -5.85 -5.34 -11.47
CA TYR A 275 -6.84 -4.92 -12.46
C TYR A 275 -6.22 -4.74 -13.86
N ARG A 276 -5.01 -4.16 -13.93
CA ARG A 276 -4.27 -4.03 -15.20
C ARG A 276 -3.92 -5.38 -15.82
N LYS A 277 -3.47 -6.33 -15.00
CA LYS A 277 -3.16 -7.69 -15.46
C LYS A 277 -4.39 -8.34 -16.11
N GLU A 278 -5.56 -8.19 -15.51
CA GLU A 278 -6.80 -8.74 -16.06
C GLU A 278 -7.19 -8.08 -17.40
N ARG A 279 -7.13 -6.75 -17.50
CA ARG A 279 -7.48 -6.04 -18.74
C ARG A 279 -6.53 -6.42 -19.88
N ALA A 280 -5.25 -6.65 -19.59
CA ALA A 280 -4.28 -7.15 -20.56
C ALA A 280 -4.65 -8.57 -21.02
N THR A 281 -4.94 -9.50 -20.10
CA THR A 281 -5.36 -10.87 -20.43
C THR A 281 -6.64 -10.90 -21.26
N ARG A 282 -7.66 -10.11 -20.91
CA ARG A 282 -8.93 -10.03 -21.67
C ARG A 282 -8.72 -9.48 -23.08
N ARG A 283 -7.83 -8.51 -23.28
CA ARG A 283 -7.48 -7.98 -24.62
C ARG A 283 -6.80 -9.02 -25.51
N THR A 284 -5.91 -9.84 -24.95
CA THR A 284 -5.27 -10.93 -25.70
C THR A 284 -6.28 -12.02 -26.08
N TYR A 285 -7.19 -12.37 -25.17
CA TYR A 285 -8.22 -13.38 -25.43
C TYR A 285 -9.28 -12.91 -26.46
N GLY A 286 -9.70 -11.64 -26.40
CA GLY A 286 -10.62 -11.06 -27.38
C GLY A 286 -10.04 -10.93 -28.80
N ARG A 287 -8.72 -10.73 -28.94
CA ARG A 287 -8.05 -10.67 -30.25
C ARG A 287 -7.80 -12.05 -30.87
N GLY A 288 -7.68 -13.09 -30.05
CA GLY A 288 -7.56 -14.48 -30.51
C GLY A 288 -8.82 -15.01 -31.18
N TYR A 289 -10.00 -14.58 -30.73
CA TYR A 289 -11.28 -15.04 -31.29
C TYR A 289 -11.60 -14.36 -32.65
N SER A 290 -11.32 -13.06 -32.79
CA SER A 290 -11.53 -12.34 -34.07
C SER A 290 -10.56 -12.74 -35.19
N SER A 291 -9.48 -13.46 -34.89
CA SER A 291 -8.52 -13.93 -35.90
C SER A 291 -8.88 -15.32 -36.45
N MET A 292 -9.78 -16.08 -35.82
CA MET A 292 -10.24 -17.38 -36.34
C MET A 292 -11.46 -17.26 -37.27
N GLU A 293 -12.23 -16.16 -37.17
CA GLU A 293 -13.45 -15.96 -37.98
C GLU A 293 -13.17 -15.30 -39.35
N GLY A 294 -11.94 -14.86 -39.60
CA GLY A 294 -11.55 -14.18 -40.85
C GLY A 294 -10.95 -15.07 -41.94
N GLN A 295 -10.80 -16.39 -41.71
CA GLN A 295 -10.07 -17.28 -42.63
C GLN A 295 -10.90 -18.48 -43.13
N GLN A 296 -12.22 -18.47 -42.94
CA GLN A 296 -13.11 -19.58 -43.32
C GLN A 296 -14.01 -19.30 -44.53
N ASN A 297 -13.60 -18.41 -45.46
CA ASN A 297 -14.37 -18.23 -46.70
C ASN A 297 -13.53 -17.77 -47.91
N LYS A 298 -12.54 -18.58 -48.34
CA LYS A 298 -11.85 -18.38 -49.64
C LYS A 298 -11.61 -19.66 -50.46
N ASN A 299 -12.29 -20.77 -50.15
CA ASN A 299 -12.21 -22.00 -50.96
C ASN A 299 -13.54 -22.36 -51.62
N SER A 300 -14.24 -21.38 -52.20
CA SER A 300 -15.30 -21.67 -53.17
C SER A 300 -14.67 -22.14 -54.47
N ILE A 301 -14.70 -23.45 -54.67
CA ILE A 301 -14.37 -24.16 -55.91
C ILE A 301 -15.29 -23.62 -57.02
N PRO A 302 -14.77 -23.08 -58.14
CA PRO A 302 -15.62 -22.79 -59.28
C PRO A 302 -15.98 -24.12 -59.96
N LEU A 303 -17.25 -24.48 -59.92
CA LEU A 303 -17.81 -25.60 -60.66
C LEU A 303 -17.87 -25.21 -62.14
N SER A 304 -16.88 -25.63 -62.94
CA SER A 304 -16.91 -25.46 -64.40
C SER A 304 -17.69 -26.62 -65.04
N ASN A 305 -18.63 -26.25 -65.91
CA ASN A 305 -19.49 -27.13 -66.68
C ASN A 305 -18.69 -28.11 -67.55
N ALA A 306 -19.14 -29.36 -67.56
CA ALA A 306 -18.71 -30.37 -68.51
C ALA A 306 -19.42 -30.18 -69.86
N SER A 307 -18.65 -30.10 -70.95
CA SER A 307 -19.14 -30.43 -72.29
C SER A 307 -18.00 -30.97 -73.16
N SER A 308 -18.16 -32.24 -73.55
CA SER A 308 -17.74 -32.93 -74.78
C SER A 308 -16.41 -32.61 -75.47
N GLY A 309 -15.63 -33.67 -75.72
CA GLY A 309 -14.98 -33.84 -77.04
C GLY A 309 -13.52 -34.31 -77.05
N ALA A 310 -13.35 -35.62 -77.29
CA ALA A 310 -12.31 -36.24 -78.13
C ALA A 310 -10.80 -36.27 -77.74
N ASN A 311 -10.27 -37.49 -77.92
CA ASN A 311 -8.90 -37.94 -78.26
C ASN A 311 -7.78 -38.04 -77.19
N LYS A 312 -7.26 -39.29 -77.09
CA LYS A 312 -6.03 -39.83 -76.45
C LYS A 312 -4.72 -39.22 -77.02
N PRO A 313 -3.46 -39.59 -76.59
CA PRO A 313 -3.02 -40.52 -75.52
C PRO A 313 -1.84 -40.05 -74.59
N LEU A 314 -1.64 -40.82 -73.50
CA LEU A 314 -0.38 -41.25 -72.84
C LEU A 314 0.76 -40.25 -72.56
N VAL A 315 1.04 -40.01 -71.26
CA VAL A 315 2.41 -39.99 -70.68
C VAL A 315 2.38 -40.61 -69.28
N LYS A 316 3.40 -41.43 -69.00
CA LYS A 316 3.67 -42.29 -67.84
C LYS A 316 4.70 -41.60 -66.92
N SER A 317 4.65 -41.87 -65.61
CA SER A 317 5.75 -41.92 -64.62
C SER A 317 5.24 -41.46 -63.25
N ASP A 318 4.99 -42.42 -62.34
CA ASP A 318 5.79 -42.78 -61.16
C ASP A 318 5.48 -41.81 -59.99
N GLY A 319 4.85 -42.21 -58.89
CA GLY A 319 5.10 -43.39 -58.07
C GLY A 319 5.77 -42.91 -56.77
N TYR A 320 5.00 -42.67 -55.70
CA TYR A 320 5.46 -42.83 -54.32
C TYR A 320 4.26 -42.97 -53.37
N ASP A 321 4.27 -44.09 -52.65
CA ASP A 321 3.26 -44.57 -51.72
C ASP A 321 3.04 -43.62 -50.54
N SER A 322 1.76 -43.35 -50.26
CA SER A 322 1.30 -42.77 -48.99
C SER A 322 0.67 -43.89 -48.17
N ALA A 323 1.35 -44.37 -47.13
CA ALA A 323 0.76 -45.25 -46.12
C ALA A 323 0.39 -44.46 -44.84
N PRO A 324 -0.67 -44.87 -44.12
CA PRO A 324 -1.50 -43.97 -43.34
C PRO A 324 -1.11 -43.87 -41.85
N ALA A 325 -1.58 -42.78 -41.21
CA ALA A 325 -1.50 -42.55 -39.78
C ALA A 325 -2.35 -43.55 -38.96
N PRO A 326 -1.91 -43.95 -37.75
CA PRO A 326 -2.81 -44.52 -36.74
C PRO A 326 -3.01 -43.53 -35.57
N THR A 327 -4.23 -43.01 -35.43
CA THR A 327 -5.25 -43.39 -34.44
C THR A 327 -4.92 -43.06 -32.97
N ILE A 328 -5.62 -42.04 -32.46
CA ILE A 328 -5.67 -41.66 -31.04
C ILE A 328 -6.56 -42.65 -30.29
N SER A 329 -6.00 -43.30 -29.26
CA SER A 329 -6.76 -44.04 -28.24
C SER A 329 -6.80 -43.23 -26.94
N LYS A 330 -8.01 -42.94 -26.45
CA LYS A 330 -8.29 -42.42 -25.11
C LYS A 330 -8.33 -43.59 -24.13
N THR A 331 -7.55 -43.57 -23.04
CA THR A 331 -7.89 -44.31 -21.81
C THR A 331 -7.48 -43.55 -20.55
N LYS A 332 -8.36 -43.60 -19.55
CA LYS A 332 -8.33 -43.02 -18.20
C LYS A 332 -7.21 -43.61 -17.32
N GLY A 333 -6.75 -42.88 -16.30
CA GLY A 333 -6.24 -43.52 -15.07
C GLY A 333 -5.05 -42.85 -14.37
N ILE A 334 -5.36 -42.29 -13.20
CA ILE A 334 -4.55 -41.93 -12.02
C ILE A 334 -3.31 -42.82 -11.78
N SER A 335 -2.13 -42.24 -11.46
CA SER A 335 -1.38 -42.45 -10.19
C SER A 335 0.09 -41.94 -10.21
N VAL A 336 0.39 -41.14 -9.19
CA VAL A 336 1.62 -40.94 -8.37
C VAL A 336 2.84 -41.86 -8.60
N LEU A 337 4.06 -41.29 -8.52
CA LEU A 337 5.34 -41.74 -7.89
C LEU A 337 6.49 -40.87 -8.47
N GLN A 338 7.29 -40.07 -7.75
CA GLN A 338 8.29 -40.31 -6.70
C GLN A 338 9.42 -41.31 -7.03
N SER A 339 10.62 -40.77 -7.34
CA SER A 339 11.99 -41.32 -7.12
C SER A 339 12.99 -40.37 -7.84
N VAL A 340 13.94 -39.64 -7.22
CA VAL A 340 15.19 -40.00 -6.50
C VAL A 340 16.23 -40.76 -7.34
N HIS A 341 17.42 -40.12 -7.46
CA HIS A 341 18.77 -40.65 -7.81
C HIS A 341 19.04 -41.03 -9.28
N LEU A 342 20.21 -40.84 -9.92
CA LEU A 342 21.55 -40.34 -9.55
C LEU A 342 22.40 -40.18 -10.85
N ARG A 343 23.58 -39.52 -10.72
CA ARG A 343 24.80 -39.61 -11.59
C ARG A 343 24.72 -39.02 -12.99
N GLU A 344 25.77 -38.48 -13.60
CA GLU A 344 27.13 -38.03 -13.25
C GLU A 344 27.64 -37.32 -14.52
N GLU A 345 28.42 -36.25 -14.44
CA GLU A 345 29.66 -36.13 -15.22
C GLU A 345 30.47 -34.90 -14.79
N PHE A 346 31.59 -35.22 -14.18
CA PHE A 346 32.69 -34.34 -13.77
C PHE A 346 33.82 -34.61 -14.77
N VAL A 347 34.30 -33.60 -15.50
CA VAL A 347 35.46 -33.73 -16.40
C VAL A 347 36.59 -32.86 -15.87
N PRO A 348 37.70 -33.44 -15.40
CA PRO A 348 38.92 -32.70 -15.15
C PRO A 348 40.06 -33.04 -16.13
N SER A 349 40.80 -31.98 -16.47
CA SER A 349 42.26 -31.90 -16.69
C SER A 349 42.96 -32.71 -17.81
N ARG A 350 43.64 -31.96 -18.70
CA ARG A 350 44.98 -32.31 -19.22
C ARG A 350 45.84 -31.05 -19.44
N PRO A 351 47.07 -31.02 -18.90
CA PRO A 351 48.25 -30.41 -19.52
C PRO A 351 49.36 -31.48 -19.70
N PRO A 352 50.62 -31.13 -20.04
CA PRO A 352 51.18 -30.37 -21.16
C PRO A 352 52.18 -31.23 -21.98
N ARG A 353 52.81 -30.69 -23.05
CA ARG A 353 54.09 -31.06 -23.72
C ARG A 353 54.12 -30.34 -25.09
N TYR A 354 55.17 -29.68 -25.58
CA TYR A 354 56.62 -29.69 -25.32
C TYR A 354 57.19 -28.27 -25.29
#